data_AF-A0A958N8L3-F1
#
_entry.id   AF-A0A958N8L3-F1
#
_cell.length_a   1.000
_cell.length_b   1.000
_cell.length_c   1.000
_cell.angle_alpha   90.00
_cell.angle_beta   90.00
_cell.angle_gamma   90.00
#
_symmetry.space_group_name_H-M   'P 1'
#
loop_
_entity.id
_entity.type
_entity.pdbx_description
1 polymer ?
#
loop_
_entity_poly.entity_id
_entity_poly.type
_entity_poly.pdbx_seq_one_letter_code
_entity_poly.pdbx_strand_id
1 'polypeptide(L)'
;KISISSFDDASVEINEINLSEWAQKFADFYIEGSDGRDEIIAAFIPSEDILGATKPSPEESMLAIDTLSLSPEYKIGFNLYLYFPVNKKYIWYIGKDQQVTLKQISKLISSKMSFVHIKKEDRQAYFMYCVIAFLDSKMKDPKSLLKNAV
;
A
#
# COMPACT_ATOMS: atom_id res chain seq x y z
N LYS A 1 10.67 -26.67 -10.85
CA LYS A 1 11.25 -27.06 -9.54
C LYS A 1 12.35 -26.06 -9.22
N ILE A 2 12.00 -24.95 -8.58
CA ILE A 2 12.96 -23.89 -8.25
C ILE A 2 13.31 -24.08 -6.76
N SER A 3 14.57 -24.39 -6.49
CA SER A 3 15.12 -24.48 -5.14
C SER A 3 15.81 -23.16 -4.82
N ILE A 4 15.31 -22.46 -3.80
CA ILE A 4 15.96 -21.28 -3.23
C ILE A 4 16.48 -21.69 -1.86
N SER A 5 17.80 -21.61 -1.68
CA SER A 5 18.52 -21.96 -0.47
C SER A 5 18.46 -20.84 0.57
N SER A 6 18.03 -21.22 1.77
CA SER A 6 18.10 -20.55 3.09
C SER A 6 17.70 -19.08 3.18
N PHE A 7 16.49 -18.85 3.69
CA PHE A 7 16.14 -17.66 4.45
C PHE A 7 15.73 -18.10 5.85
N ASP A 8 16.51 -17.72 6.85
CA ASP A 8 16.20 -17.90 8.26
C ASP A 8 14.87 -17.20 8.59
N ASP A 9 13.93 -17.98 9.13
CA ASP A 9 12.81 -17.61 10.00
C ASP A 9 11.87 -16.44 9.62
N ALA A 10 11.76 -16.09 8.34
CA ALA A 10 10.57 -15.42 7.84
C ALA A 10 9.54 -16.49 7.44
N SER A 11 8.48 -16.66 8.23
CA SER A 11 7.31 -17.43 7.79
C SER A 11 6.67 -16.68 6.61
N VAL A 12 7.14 -16.98 5.39
CA VAL A 12 6.56 -16.46 4.15
C VAL A 12 5.23 -17.18 3.96
N GLU A 13 4.13 -16.51 4.26
CA GLU A 13 2.81 -16.95 3.84
C GLU A 13 2.70 -16.75 2.33
N ILE A 14 2.94 -17.83 1.57
CA ILE A 14 2.73 -17.85 0.12
C ILE A 14 1.23 -18.10 -0.09
N ASN A 15 0.50 -17.05 -0.45
CA ASN A 15 -0.87 -17.21 -0.93
C ASN A 15 -0.80 -17.59 -2.41
N GLU A 16 -1.19 -18.82 -2.73
CA GLU A 16 -1.29 -19.29 -4.11
C GLU A 16 -2.58 -18.72 -4.73
N ILE A 17 -2.44 -17.95 -5.81
CA ILE A 17 -3.54 -17.27 -6.50
C ILE A 17 -3.58 -17.77 -7.93
N ASN A 18 -4.78 -18.09 -8.43
CA ASN A 18 -4.96 -18.27 -9.87
C ASN A 18 -4.91 -16.89 -10.54
N LEU A 19 -3.76 -16.56 -11.14
CA LEU A 19 -3.49 -15.25 -11.72
C LEU A 19 -4.45 -14.90 -12.87
N SER A 20 -4.88 -15.91 -13.65
CA SER A 20 -5.84 -15.71 -14.74
C SER A 20 -7.23 -15.31 -14.20
N GLU A 21 -7.75 -16.07 -13.23
CA GLU A 21 -9.04 -15.74 -12.58
C GLU A 21 -9.00 -14.39 -11.86
N TRP A 22 -7.88 -14.08 -11.20
CA TRP A 22 -7.69 -12.81 -10.53
C TRP A 22 -7.64 -11.63 -11.53
N ALA A 23 -6.86 -11.76 -12.60
CA ALA A 23 -6.72 -10.73 -13.63
C ALA A 23 -8.06 -10.47 -14.33
N GLN A 24 -8.80 -11.52 -14.68
CA GLN A 24 -10.15 -11.38 -15.25
C GLN A 24 -11.12 -10.60 -14.36
N LYS A 25 -10.96 -10.71 -13.04
CA LYS A 25 -11.87 -10.10 -12.07
C LYS A 25 -11.50 -8.66 -11.71
N PHE A 26 -10.21 -8.33 -11.68
CA PHE A 26 -9.72 -7.09 -11.08
C PHE A 26 -8.87 -6.22 -12.02
N ALA A 27 -8.42 -6.73 -13.16
CA ALA A 27 -7.73 -5.94 -14.17
C ALA A 27 -8.73 -5.38 -15.17
N ASP A 28 -8.52 -4.13 -15.59
CA ASP A 28 -9.30 -3.52 -16.68
C ASP A 28 -8.98 -4.16 -18.02
N PHE A 29 -7.75 -4.63 -18.15
CA PHE A 29 -7.27 -5.33 -19.32
C PHE A 29 -6.22 -6.35 -18.91
N TYR A 30 -6.28 -7.54 -19.49
CA TYR A 30 -5.23 -8.53 -19.34
C TYR A 30 -4.91 -9.19 -20.68
N ILE A 31 -3.64 -9.53 -20.89
CA ILE A 31 -3.15 -10.31 -22.02
C ILE A 31 -2.54 -11.58 -21.46
N GLU A 32 -2.96 -12.71 -22.03
CA GLU A 32 -2.30 -13.99 -21.86
C GLU A 32 -1.51 -14.31 -23.12
N GLY A 33 -0.26 -14.69 -22.95
CA GLY A 33 0.61 -15.16 -24.01
C GLY A 33 1.42 -16.35 -23.53
N SER A 34 2.00 -17.08 -24.48
CA SER A 34 3.00 -18.10 -24.17
C SER A 34 4.14 -17.99 -25.15
N ASP A 35 5.37 -18.10 -24.64
CA ASP A 35 6.57 -18.23 -25.47
C ASP A 35 6.92 -19.70 -25.77
N GLY A 36 6.01 -20.62 -25.45
CA GLY A 36 6.16 -22.07 -25.61
C GLY A 36 6.83 -22.77 -24.43
N ARG A 37 7.36 -22.04 -23.43
CA ARG A 37 7.87 -22.62 -22.17
C ARG A 37 7.16 -22.07 -20.95
N ASP A 38 6.89 -20.77 -20.96
CA ASP A 38 6.23 -20.07 -19.86
C ASP A 38 4.92 -19.45 -20.34
N GLU A 39 3.97 -19.36 -19.41
CA GLU A 39 2.74 -18.61 -19.57
C GLU A 39 2.96 -17.21 -18.98
N ILE A 40 2.75 -16.18 -19.80
CA ILE A 40 2.93 -14.79 -19.42
C ILE A 40 1.55 -14.14 -19.34
N ILE A 41 1.20 -13.69 -18.15
CA ILE A 41 -0.01 -12.90 -17.92
C ILE A 41 0.42 -11.47 -17.60
N ALA A 42 -0.01 -10.52 -18.43
CA ALA A 42 0.14 -9.10 -18.18
C ALA A 42 -1.23 -8.53 -17.81
N ALA A 43 -1.36 -7.95 -16.62
CA ALA A 43 -2.60 -7.33 -16.13
C ALA A 43 -2.39 -5.82 -15.94
N PHE A 44 -3.32 -5.02 -16.46
CA PHE A 44 -3.36 -3.58 -16.30
C PHE A 44 -4.38 -3.20 -15.23
N ILE A 45 -3.92 -2.42 -14.24
CA ILE A 45 -4.76 -1.91 -13.15
C ILE A 45 -4.78 -0.39 -13.26
N PRO A 46 -5.97 0.25 -13.35
CA PRO A 46 -6.07 1.70 -13.36
C PRO A 46 -5.47 2.31 -12.11
N SER A 47 -4.67 3.36 -12.29
CA SER A 47 -4.09 4.09 -11.15
C SER A 47 -5.14 4.81 -10.28
N GLU A 48 -6.34 5.03 -10.82
CA GLU A 48 -7.44 5.72 -10.14
C GLU A 48 -7.97 4.94 -8.93
N ASP A 49 -7.86 3.61 -8.97
CA ASP A 49 -8.26 2.72 -7.87
C ASP A 49 -7.21 2.64 -6.75
N ILE A 50 -6.01 3.16 -7.01
CA ILE A 50 -4.92 3.19 -6.04
C ILE A 50 -4.98 4.54 -5.30
N LEU A 51 -5.10 4.51 -3.97
CA LEU A 51 -5.07 5.70 -3.11
C LEU A 51 -3.69 6.40 -3.05
N GLY A 52 -2.91 6.38 -4.14
CA GLY A 52 -1.56 6.94 -4.25
C GLY A 52 -1.50 8.40 -4.71
N ALA A 53 -2.65 9.08 -4.79
CA ALA A 53 -2.68 10.49 -5.16
C ALA A 53 -2.07 11.38 -4.06
N THR A 54 -1.19 12.29 -4.47
CA THR A 54 -0.58 13.30 -3.59
C THR A 54 -1.11 14.69 -3.93
N LYS A 55 -1.30 15.55 -2.93
CA LYS A 55 -1.62 16.97 -3.11
C LYS A 55 -0.43 17.85 -2.74
N PRO A 56 -0.30 19.06 -3.31
CA PRO A 56 0.67 20.03 -2.86
C PRO A 56 0.47 20.37 -1.37
N SER A 57 1.57 20.58 -0.66
CA SER A 57 1.57 21.08 0.72
C SER A 57 1.95 22.55 0.78
N PRO A 58 1.72 23.24 1.92
CA PRO A 58 2.17 24.62 2.11
C PRO A 58 3.67 24.84 1.94
N GLU A 59 4.49 23.80 2.17
CA GLU A 59 5.93 23.82 1.90
C GLU A 59 6.23 22.99 0.65
N GLU A 60 7.04 23.53 -0.26
CA GLU A 60 7.35 22.91 -1.55
C GLU A 60 8.10 21.58 -1.43
N SER A 61 8.83 21.40 -0.33
CA SER A 61 9.57 20.18 -0.01
C SER A 61 8.67 19.03 0.48
N MET A 62 7.37 19.30 0.69
CA MET A 62 6.40 18.39 1.30
C MET A 62 5.24 18.08 0.35
N LEU A 63 4.65 16.91 0.54
CA LEU A 63 3.43 16.47 -0.14
C LEU A 63 2.40 16.01 0.88
N ALA A 64 1.13 16.33 0.63
CA ALA A 64 0.01 15.89 1.43
C ALA A 64 -0.55 14.60 0.85
N ILE A 65 -0.75 13.61 1.71
CA ILE A 65 -1.32 12.31 1.39
C ILE A 65 -2.57 12.08 2.22
N ASP A 66 -3.53 11.33 1.69
CA ASP A 66 -4.79 11.05 2.39
C ASP A 66 -4.54 10.11 3.57
N THR A 67 -5.05 10.43 4.75
CA THR A 67 -4.95 9.56 5.92
C THR A 67 -5.56 8.17 5.68
N LEU A 68 -6.56 8.06 4.80
CA LEU A 68 -7.21 6.79 4.43
C LEU A 68 -6.34 5.89 3.53
N SER A 69 -5.28 6.44 2.92
CA SER A 69 -4.31 5.64 2.16
C SER A 69 -3.40 4.79 3.04
N LEU A 70 -3.35 5.08 4.35
CA LEU A 70 -2.51 4.38 5.31
C LEU A 70 -3.17 3.04 5.66
N SER A 71 -2.50 1.95 5.29
CA SER A 71 -2.89 0.61 5.68
C SER A 71 -2.20 0.19 6.99
N PRO A 72 -2.97 -0.32 7.97
CA PRO A 72 -2.41 -0.77 9.23
C PRO A 72 -1.63 -2.08 9.11
N GLU A 73 -1.64 -2.75 7.96
CA GLU A 73 -0.99 -4.05 7.78
C GLU A 73 0.47 -3.95 7.35
N TYR A 74 0.91 -2.79 6.86
CA TYR A 74 2.26 -2.61 6.32
C TYR A 74 3.05 -1.55 7.08
N LYS A 75 4.36 -1.79 7.17
CA LYS A 75 5.32 -0.77 7.59
C LYS A 75 5.48 0.27 6.49
N ILE A 76 5.61 1.53 6.88
CA ILE A 76 5.82 2.64 5.94
C ILE A 76 7.30 2.74 5.56
N GLY A 77 7.60 2.94 4.28
CA GLY A 77 8.97 3.15 3.78
C GLY A 77 9.47 4.61 3.85
N PHE A 78 8.71 5.49 4.50
CA PHE A 78 8.88 6.94 4.51
C PHE A 78 8.48 7.52 5.87
N ASN A 79 8.75 8.80 6.11
CA ASN A 79 8.35 9.46 7.37
C ASN A 79 7.01 10.20 7.22
N LEU A 80 6.19 10.16 8.27
CA LEU A 80 4.93 10.91 8.36
C LEU A 80 5.09 12.14 9.24
N TYR A 81 4.49 13.25 8.78
CA TYR A 81 4.49 14.52 9.47
C TYR A 81 3.07 15.08 9.59
N LEU A 82 2.77 15.71 10.72
CA LEU A 82 1.55 16.48 10.94
C LEU A 82 1.84 17.94 10.71
N TYR A 83 1.05 18.58 9.85
CA TYR A 83 1.13 20.02 9.62
C TYR A 83 0.21 20.76 10.58
N PHE A 84 0.76 21.73 11.33
CA PHE A 84 0.01 22.59 12.23
C PHE A 84 -0.09 24.00 11.62
N PRO A 85 -1.27 24.42 11.11
CA PRO A 85 -1.41 25.72 10.44
C PRO A 85 -1.12 26.92 11.33
N VAL A 86 -1.37 26.79 12.64
CA VAL A 86 -1.23 27.88 13.62
C VAL A 86 0.22 28.38 13.73
N ASN A 87 1.18 27.46 13.69
CA ASN A 87 2.60 27.81 13.78
C ASN A 87 3.38 27.50 12.48
N LYS A 88 2.68 27.00 11.44
CA LYS A 88 3.23 26.60 10.14
C LYS A 88 4.35 25.57 10.27
N LYS A 89 4.29 24.68 11.27
CA LYS A 89 5.31 23.65 11.50
C LYS A 89 4.82 22.27 11.09
N TYR A 90 5.77 21.47 10.62
CA TYR A 90 5.63 20.04 10.48
C TYR A 90 6.20 19.35 11.71
N ILE A 91 5.40 18.51 12.35
CA ILE A 91 5.82 17.70 13.49
C ILE A 91 5.95 16.26 13.02
N TRP A 92 7.12 15.67 13.21
CA TRP A 92 7.34 14.24 12.96
C TRP A 92 6.38 13.41 13.81
N TYR A 93 5.70 12.46 13.17
CA TYR A 93 4.64 11.67 13.79
C TYR A 93 4.95 10.19 13.84
N ILE A 94 5.30 9.61 12.69
CA ILE A 94 5.66 8.19 12.56
C ILE A 94 6.90 8.10 11.67
N GLY A 95 7.84 7.28 12.10
CA GLY A 95 9.10 7.06 11.41
C GLY A 95 8.99 6.04 10.28
N LYS A 96 9.93 6.13 9.35
CA LYS A 96 10.24 5.06 8.42
C LYS A 96 10.41 3.72 9.16
N ASP A 97 9.97 2.65 8.50
CA ASP A 97 9.99 1.25 8.96
C ASP A 97 9.08 0.96 10.18
N GLN A 98 8.23 1.92 10.55
CA GLN A 98 7.17 1.73 11.56
C GLN A 98 5.83 1.41 10.90
N GLN A 99 4.91 0.83 11.67
CA GLN A 99 3.56 0.52 11.23
C GLN A 99 2.58 1.57 11.76
N VAL A 100 1.67 2.03 10.91
CA VAL A 100 0.60 2.96 11.33
C VAL A 100 -0.57 2.15 11.88
N THR A 101 -0.78 2.15 13.18
CA THR A 101 -1.87 1.37 13.78
C THR A 101 -3.26 1.89 13.41
N LEU A 102 -4.26 1.02 13.42
CA LEU A 102 -5.66 1.42 13.22
C LEU A 102 -6.10 2.52 14.21
N LYS A 103 -5.65 2.42 15.47
CA LYS A 103 -5.91 3.42 16.51
C LYS A 103 -5.34 4.80 16.17
N GLN A 104 -4.14 4.85 15.57
CA GLN A 104 -3.53 6.10 15.12
C GLN A 104 -4.33 6.71 13.96
N ILE A 105 -4.73 5.89 12.98
CA ILE A 105 -5.55 6.32 11.85
C ILE A 105 -6.89 6.87 12.36
N SER A 106 -7.60 6.14 13.22
CA SER A 106 -8.87 6.59 13.81
C SER A 106 -8.71 7.89 14.60
N LYS A 107 -7.60 8.08 15.31
CA LYS A 107 -7.30 9.32 16.05
C LYS A 107 -7.07 10.51 15.11
N LEU A 108 -6.38 10.31 13.99
CA LEU A 108 -6.19 11.36 12.99
C LEU A 108 -7.53 11.78 12.39
N ILE A 109 -8.35 10.80 11.98
CA ILE A 109 -9.69 11.04 11.43
C ILE A 109 -10.58 11.77 12.44
N SER A 110 -10.63 11.31 13.70
CA SER A 110 -11.44 11.97 14.74
C SER A 110 -10.98 13.38 15.07
N SER A 111 -9.68 13.66 14.89
CA SER A 111 -9.08 14.98 15.03
C SER A 111 -9.24 15.86 13.77
N LYS A 112 -10.05 15.42 12.78
CA LYS A 112 -10.27 16.11 11.50
C LYS A 112 -9.00 16.29 10.67
N MET A 113 -8.01 15.41 10.84
CA MET A 113 -6.78 15.38 10.04
C MET A 113 -6.96 14.42 8.86
N SER A 114 -7.58 14.91 7.79
CA SER A 114 -7.76 14.15 6.54
C SER A 114 -6.45 13.95 5.77
N PHE A 115 -5.44 14.77 6.05
CA PHE A 115 -4.14 14.70 5.38
C PHE A 115 -2.99 14.64 6.37
N VAL A 116 -2.05 13.76 6.09
CA VAL A 116 -0.70 13.77 6.67
C VAL A 116 0.30 14.12 5.59
N HIS A 117 1.54 14.38 5.98
CA HIS A 117 2.54 14.90 5.07
C HIS A 117 3.75 13.98 5.00
N ILE A 118 4.34 13.91 3.82
CA ILE A 118 5.59 13.21 3.53
C ILE A 118 6.54 14.18 2.85
N LYS A 119 7.84 13.88 2.83
CA LYS A 119 8.76 14.64 1.99
C LYS A 119 8.52 14.33 0.53
N LYS A 120 8.76 15.29 -0.35
CA LYS A 120 8.62 15.14 -1.80
C LYS A 120 9.54 14.06 -2.37
N GLU A 121 10.73 13.89 -1.78
CA GLU A 121 11.68 12.82 -2.13
C GLU A 121 11.13 11.41 -1.83
N ASP A 122 10.20 11.28 -0.89
CA ASP A 122 9.60 10.00 -0.48
C ASP A 122 8.39 9.59 -1.36
N ARG A 123 8.02 10.37 -2.38
CA ARG A 123 6.82 10.15 -3.21
C ARG A 123 6.77 8.74 -3.81
N GLN A 124 7.89 8.24 -4.31
CA GLN A 124 7.95 6.92 -4.92
C GLN A 124 7.73 5.80 -3.90
N ALA A 125 8.32 5.93 -2.70
CA ALA A 125 8.13 4.96 -1.62
C ALA A 125 6.66 4.92 -1.15
N TYR A 126 6.01 6.09 -1.05
CA TYR A 126 4.58 6.19 -0.77
C TYR A 126 3.72 5.53 -1.85
N PHE A 127 4.00 5.82 -3.13
CA PHE A 127 3.25 5.21 -4.23
C PHE A 127 3.34 3.67 -4.21
N MET A 128 4.55 3.12 -4.04
CA MET A 128 4.76 1.68 -3.94
C MET A 128 4.01 1.06 -2.74
N TYR A 129 3.99 1.75 -1.61
CA TYR A 129 3.23 1.32 -0.44
C TYR A 129 1.73 1.22 -0.74
N CYS A 130 1.15 2.21 -1.43
CA CYS A 130 -0.26 2.17 -1.83
C CYS A 130 -0.55 1.05 -2.84
N VAL A 131 0.35 0.80 -3.78
CA VAL A 131 0.23 -0.30 -4.75
C VAL A 131 0.18 -1.64 -4.03
N ILE A 132 1.10 -1.90 -3.09
CA ILE A 132 1.14 -3.15 -2.33
C ILE A 132 -0.14 -3.33 -1.50
N ALA A 133 -0.53 -2.29 -0.75
CA ALA A 133 -1.75 -2.33 0.05
C ALA A 133 -3.01 -2.57 -0.81
N PHE A 134 -3.06 -1.98 -2.00
CA PHE A 134 -4.15 -2.18 -2.95
C PHE A 134 -4.17 -3.62 -3.48
N LEU A 135 -3.04 -4.13 -3.97
CA LEU A 135 -2.95 -5.49 -4.51
C LEU A 135 -3.37 -6.52 -3.47
N ASP A 136 -2.87 -6.42 -2.25
CA ASP A 136 -3.24 -7.36 -1.18
C ASP A 136 -4.72 -7.27 -0.83
N SER A 137 -5.33 -6.08 -0.88
CA SER A 137 -6.78 -5.93 -0.70
C SER A 137 -7.61 -6.64 -1.78
N LYS A 138 -7.05 -6.79 -3.00
CA LYS A 138 -7.69 -7.51 -4.12
C LYS A 138 -7.36 -8.99 -4.12
N MET A 139 -6.22 -9.37 -3.55
CA MET A 139 -5.75 -10.76 -3.48
C MET A 139 -6.33 -11.55 -2.30
N LYS A 140 -6.66 -10.89 -1.18
CA LYS A 140 -7.33 -11.53 -0.04
C LYS A 140 -8.77 -11.94 -0.39
N ASP A 141 -9.01 -13.24 -0.58
CA ASP A 141 -10.37 -13.80 -0.75
C ASP A 141 -11.19 -13.58 0.54
N PRO A 142 -12.39 -12.95 0.48
CA PRO A 142 -13.28 -12.80 1.64
C PRO A 142 -13.55 -14.11 2.40
N LYS A 143 -13.48 -15.27 1.73
CA LYS A 143 -13.68 -16.58 2.36
C LYS A 143 -12.51 -17.07 3.23
N SER A 144 -11.30 -16.55 3.00
CA SER A 144 -10.10 -16.93 3.77
C SER A 144 -10.11 -16.32 5.18
N LEU A 145 -10.69 -15.13 5.35
CA LEU A 145 -10.83 -14.45 6.65
C LEU A 145 -11.81 -15.15 7.60
N LEU A 146 -12.73 -15.96 7.07
CA LEU A 146 -13.68 -16.74 7.87
C LEU A 146 -13.13 -18.07 8.36
N LYS A 147 -12.00 -18.56 7.81
CA LYS A 147 -11.37 -19.81 8.27
C LYS A 147 -10.47 -19.62 9.49
N ASN A 148 -10.04 -18.40 9.77
CA ASN A 148 -9.20 -18.06 10.92
C ASN A 148 -10.00 -17.45 12.10
N ALA A 149 -11.34 -17.49 12.04
CA ALA A 149 -12.24 -16.94 13.06
C ALA A 149 -13.09 -18.01 13.77
N VAL A 150 -12.61 -19.26 13.83
CA VAL A 150 -13.22 -20.36 14.60
C VAL A 150 -12.19 -20.99 15.52
#